data_AF-A0A8T2XSS8-F1
#
_entry.id   AF-A0A8T2XSS8-F1
#
_cell.length_a   1.000
_cell.length_b   1.000
_cell.length_c   1.000
_cell.angle_alpha   90.00
_cell.angle_beta   90.00
_cell.angle_gamma   90.00
#
_symmetry.space_group_name_H-M   'P 1'
#
loop_
_entity.id
_entity.type
_entity.pdbx_description
1 polymer ?
#
loop_
_entity_poly.entity_id
_entity_poly.type
_entity_poly.pdbx_seq_one_letter_code
_entity_poly.pdbx_strand_id
1 'polypeptide(L)'
;MLTLTASPALVPTKRRAHVKLFTVQGSNFPSFLPKEVENIRDPFARRLATRIERLPVGFADRSIMSSCVKPLIQSEESPVVLLHGFDSSCLEWRYTFPLLEEAGLETWAVDVLGWGFSDLERLPSCDVASKRDHLYQLWKSYIRRPIILIGPSLGAAVAIDFAVNHPEAVEKLVLIDASVYAEDTGNLAKLPRAIAYAGVYLLKSTPLRLYANLLAFNSLPLNTSIDWMNVGRLHCLYPWWEDATVNFMNTGGYNVSAQIKKVKQKTLIIWGEDDQIISNKLAVRLHCELPDAVIRQIPDCGHLPHVEKPNSVAKLILDFVGEVSNKEAQSVSQV
;
A
#
# COMPACT_ATOMS: atom_id res chain seq x y z
N MET A 1 -23.91 -55.58 -40.08
CA MET A 1 -24.80 -55.00 -39.07
C MET A 1 -24.26 -55.36 -37.70
N LEU A 2 -23.56 -54.44 -37.04
CA LEU A 2 -23.28 -54.51 -35.61
C LEU A 2 -23.14 -53.06 -35.13
N THR A 3 -24.07 -52.71 -34.26
CA THR A 3 -24.43 -51.38 -33.77
C THR A 3 -23.46 -50.87 -32.71
N LEU A 4 -23.08 -49.60 -32.84
CA LEU A 4 -22.44 -48.81 -31.80
C LEU A 4 -23.38 -48.58 -30.61
N THR A 5 -22.89 -48.75 -29.39
CA THR A 5 -23.44 -48.11 -28.19
C THR A 5 -22.33 -47.38 -27.45
N ALA A 6 -22.55 -46.08 -27.23
CA ALA A 6 -21.64 -45.14 -26.60
C ALA A 6 -21.63 -45.27 -25.07
N SER A 7 -20.46 -45.07 -24.46
CA SER A 7 -20.30 -44.78 -23.02
C SER A 7 -20.21 -43.27 -22.79
N PRO A 8 -20.90 -42.71 -21.79
CA PRO A 8 -20.79 -41.29 -21.46
C PRO A 8 -19.57 -41.00 -20.58
N ALA A 9 -18.89 -39.89 -20.89
CA ALA A 9 -17.72 -39.38 -20.20
C ALA A 9 -18.04 -38.91 -18.76
N LEU A 10 -17.13 -39.20 -17.83
CA LEU A 10 -17.15 -38.73 -16.45
C LEU A 10 -16.91 -37.21 -16.40
N VAL A 11 -17.84 -36.49 -15.76
CA VAL A 11 -17.68 -35.08 -15.37
C VAL A 11 -16.95 -35.03 -14.02
N PRO A 12 -15.84 -34.28 -13.87
CA PRO A 12 -15.21 -34.11 -12.56
C PRO A 12 -15.98 -33.09 -11.72
N THR A 13 -16.41 -33.53 -10.53
CA THR A 13 -17.11 -32.74 -9.52
C THR A 13 -16.22 -31.65 -8.92
N LYS A 14 -16.71 -30.40 -8.93
CA LYS A 14 -16.10 -29.24 -8.24
C LYS A 14 -15.96 -29.52 -6.74
N ARG A 15 -14.73 -29.47 -6.20
CA ARG A 15 -14.48 -29.45 -4.76
C ARG A 15 -14.95 -28.11 -4.18
N ARG A 16 -16.01 -28.14 -3.36
CA ARG A 16 -16.39 -27.03 -2.48
C ARG A 16 -15.34 -26.90 -1.38
N ALA A 17 -14.56 -25.83 -1.40
CA ALA A 17 -13.71 -25.45 -0.27
C ALA A 17 -14.63 -25.04 0.91
N HIS A 18 -14.49 -25.72 2.04
CA HIS A 18 -15.13 -25.32 3.29
C HIS A 18 -14.40 -24.10 3.85
N VAL A 19 -15.07 -22.95 3.85
CA VAL A 19 -14.65 -21.77 4.60
C VAL A 19 -14.77 -22.10 6.08
N LYS A 20 -13.64 -22.34 6.75
CA LYS A 20 -13.60 -22.39 8.21
C LYS A 20 -13.76 -20.96 8.73
N LEU A 21 -14.91 -20.65 9.32
CA LEU A 21 -15.01 -19.50 10.23
C LEU A 21 -14.11 -19.78 11.44
N PHE A 22 -12.98 -19.07 11.51
CA PHE A 22 -12.12 -19.10 12.68
C PHE A 22 -12.75 -18.27 13.81
N THR A 23 -13.09 -18.95 14.91
CA THR A 23 -13.37 -18.35 16.21
C THR A 23 -12.17 -17.57 16.71
N VAL A 24 -12.38 -16.32 17.11
CA VAL A 24 -11.37 -15.41 17.66
C VAL A 24 -10.82 -15.97 18.99
N GLN A 25 -9.63 -16.57 18.96
CA GLN A 25 -8.81 -16.72 20.17
C GLN A 25 -8.30 -15.32 20.55
N GLY A 26 -8.23 -15.03 21.87
CA GLY A 26 -7.96 -13.69 22.41
C GLY A 26 -6.88 -12.91 21.65
N SER A 27 -7.21 -11.69 21.23
CA SER A 27 -6.35 -10.87 20.38
C SER A 27 -5.16 -10.34 21.17
N ASN A 28 -4.10 -11.12 21.28
CA ASN A 28 -2.81 -10.64 21.78
C ASN A 28 -2.16 -9.81 20.68
N PHE A 29 -2.28 -8.48 20.76
CA PHE A 29 -1.56 -7.56 19.89
C PHE A 29 -0.06 -7.59 20.20
N PRO A 30 0.81 -7.37 19.20
CA PRO A 30 2.24 -7.18 19.43
C PRO A 30 2.48 -6.10 20.49
N SER A 31 3.34 -6.38 21.46
CA SER A 31 3.57 -5.52 22.63
C SER A 31 4.11 -4.12 22.29
N PHE A 32 4.69 -3.95 21.10
CA PHE A 32 5.18 -2.67 20.62
C PHE A 32 4.08 -1.76 20.06
N LEU A 33 2.89 -2.28 19.78
CA LEU A 33 1.77 -1.45 19.34
C LEU A 33 1.23 -0.61 20.52
N PRO A 34 0.74 0.61 20.25
CA PRO A 34 0.14 1.43 21.29
C PRO A 34 -1.11 0.75 21.88
N LYS A 35 -1.35 0.91 23.19
CA LYS A 35 -2.49 0.29 23.91
C LYS A 35 -3.84 0.68 23.31
N GLU A 36 -3.92 1.84 22.69
CA GLU A 36 -5.07 2.38 21.99
C GLU A 36 -5.56 1.46 20.85
N VAL A 37 -4.73 0.53 20.37
CA VAL A 37 -5.16 -0.53 19.42
C VAL A 37 -6.32 -1.36 19.99
N GLU A 38 -6.41 -1.51 21.31
CA GLU A 38 -7.50 -2.24 21.98
C GLU A 38 -8.85 -1.56 21.80
N ASN A 39 -8.87 -0.23 21.61
CA ASN A 39 -10.08 0.57 21.43
C ASN A 39 -10.62 0.54 19.99
N ILE A 40 -9.86 0.00 19.03
CA ILE A 40 -10.28 -0.12 17.64
C ILE A 40 -11.44 -1.11 17.53
N ARG A 41 -12.52 -0.71 16.85
CA ARG A 41 -13.73 -1.53 16.69
C ARG A 41 -13.71 -2.36 15.42
N ASP A 42 -13.06 -1.87 14.37
CA ASP A 42 -12.95 -2.49 13.06
C ASP A 42 -12.27 -3.86 13.17
N PRO A 43 -12.99 -4.96 12.90
CA PRO A 43 -12.46 -6.30 13.08
C PRO A 43 -11.37 -6.63 12.05
N PHE A 44 -11.35 -5.99 10.88
CA PHE A 44 -10.28 -6.15 9.90
C PHE A 44 -9.00 -5.47 10.37
N ALA A 45 -9.12 -4.26 10.94
CA ALA A 45 -8.00 -3.54 11.52
C ALA A 45 -7.37 -4.33 12.66
N ARG A 46 -8.22 -4.84 13.59
CA ARG A 46 -7.77 -5.66 14.72
C ARG A 46 -7.04 -6.92 14.25
N ARG A 47 -7.61 -7.67 13.29
CA ARG A 47 -6.98 -8.87 12.75
C ARG A 47 -5.63 -8.56 12.11
N LEU A 48 -5.56 -7.53 11.26
CA LEU A 48 -4.30 -7.16 10.61
C LEU A 48 -3.26 -6.68 11.64
N ALA A 49 -3.68 -5.92 12.65
CA ALA A 49 -2.79 -5.45 13.73
C ALA A 49 -2.12 -6.58 14.50
N THR A 50 -2.82 -7.70 14.75
CA THR A 50 -2.21 -8.87 15.42
C THR A 50 -1.08 -9.51 14.63
N ARG A 51 -0.99 -9.24 13.32
CA ARG A 51 0.02 -9.78 12.40
C ARG A 51 1.18 -8.82 12.12
N ILE A 52 1.18 -7.62 12.71
CA ILE A 52 2.28 -6.69 12.50
C ILE A 52 3.51 -7.24 13.23
N GLU A 53 4.60 -7.37 12.51
CA GLU A 53 5.91 -7.79 13.02
C GLU A 53 6.91 -6.68 12.76
N ARG A 54 8.01 -6.65 13.52
CA ARG A 54 9.16 -5.79 13.24
C ARG A 54 10.35 -6.65 12.81
N LEU A 55 10.89 -6.36 11.64
CA LEU A 55 12.05 -7.05 11.07
C LEU A 55 13.29 -6.15 11.11
N PRO A 56 14.48 -6.67 11.47
CA PRO A 56 15.70 -5.87 11.41
C PRO A 56 16.07 -5.56 9.95
N VAL A 57 16.12 -4.29 9.59
CA VAL A 57 16.56 -3.82 8.27
C VAL A 57 17.81 -3.00 8.45
N GLY A 58 18.91 -3.45 7.82
CA GLY A 58 20.16 -2.69 7.82
C GLY A 58 19.95 -1.34 7.15
N PHE A 59 20.33 -0.26 7.82
CA PHE A 59 20.16 1.12 7.35
C PHE A 59 21.33 1.96 7.84
N ALA A 60 22.16 2.43 6.90
CA ALA A 60 23.45 3.04 7.19
C ALA A 60 24.34 2.17 8.10
N ASP A 61 24.69 2.66 9.29
CA ASP A 61 25.58 2.02 10.27
C ASP A 61 24.83 1.16 11.30
N ARG A 62 23.52 0.94 11.13
CA ARG A 62 22.66 0.33 12.16
C ARG A 62 21.53 -0.51 11.58
N SER A 63 20.68 -1.05 12.44
CA SER A 63 19.45 -1.77 12.08
C SER A 63 18.23 -1.00 12.57
N ILE A 64 17.22 -0.83 11.70
CA ILE A 64 15.90 -0.31 12.06
C ILE A 64 14.95 -1.49 12.17
N MET A 65 14.22 -1.60 13.29
CA MET A 65 13.22 -2.65 13.48
C MET A 65 11.94 -2.27 12.75
N SER A 66 11.92 -2.59 11.46
CA SER A 66 10.94 -2.13 10.47
C SER A 66 9.65 -2.92 10.56
N SER A 67 8.54 -2.23 10.74
CA SER A 67 7.22 -2.86 10.83
C SER A 67 6.67 -3.25 9.46
N CYS A 68 6.11 -4.45 9.40
CA CYS A 68 5.40 -4.95 8.25
C CYS A 68 4.38 -6.02 8.66
N VAL A 69 3.49 -6.37 7.73
CA VAL A 69 2.73 -7.62 7.76
C VAL A 69 3.34 -8.55 6.73
N LYS A 70 3.81 -9.71 7.19
CA LYS A 70 4.38 -10.76 6.33
C LYS A 70 3.28 -11.60 5.68
N PRO A 71 3.55 -12.17 4.49
CA PRO A 71 2.62 -13.07 3.83
C PRO A 71 2.46 -14.39 4.60
N LEU A 72 1.26 -14.98 4.54
CA LEU A 72 1.01 -16.34 5.07
C LEU A 72 1.51 -17.45 4.14
N ILE A 73 1.66 -17.14 2.86
CA ILE A 73 2.09 -18.07 1.83
C ILE A 73 3.36 -17.56 1.19
N GLN A 74 4.19 -18.49 0.72
CA GLN A 74 5.32 -18.18 -0.14
C GLN A 74 5.02 -18.75 -1.53
N SER A 75 5.28 -17.96 -2.55
CA SER A 75 5.16 -18.33 -3.96
C SER A 75 6.53 -18.24 -4.63
N GLU A 76 6.71 -18.85 -5.79
CA GLU A 76 7.87 -18.58 -6.66
C GLU A 76 7.65 -17.34 -7.54
N GLU A 77 6.38 -16.96 -7.74
CA GLU A 77 5.97 -15.75 -8.46
C GLU A 77 6.39 -14.46 -7.72
N SER A 78 6.41 -13.35 -8.44
CA SER A 78 6.71 -12.04 -7.86
C SER A 78 5.70 -11.67 -6.77
N PRO A 79 6.15 -11.39 -5.53
CA PRO A 79 5.26 -11.02 -4.45
C PRO A 79 4.71 -9.61 -4.65
N VAL A 80 3.53 -9.38 -4.06
CA VAL A 80 2.93 -8.05 -3.97
C VAL A 80 3.48 -7.34 -2.73
N VAL A 81 3.96 -6.11 -2.90
CA VAL A 81 4.38 -5.24 -1.80
C VAL A 81 3.49 -4.01 -1.78
N LEU A 82 2.79 -3.83 -0.66
CA LEU A 82 1.84 -2.74 -0.43
C LEU A 82 2.49 -1.65 0.42
N LEU A 83 2.55 -0.43 -0.13
CA LEU A 83 2.94 0.80 0.57
C LEU A 83 1.69 1.56 1.00
N HIS A 84 1.74 2.29 2.11
CA HIS A 84 0.64 3.16 2.55
C HIS A 84 0.82 4.61 2.04
N GLY A 85 -0.23 5.43 2.19
CA GLY A 85 -0.21 6.85 1.82
C GLY A 85 0.55 7.75 2.81
N PHE A 86 0.43 9.06 2.64
CA PHE A 86 1.00 10.04 3.56
C PHE A 86 0.40 9.88 4.97
N ASP A 87 1.23 10.01 6.00
CA ASP A 87 0.78 10.05 7.40
C ASP A 87 -0.13 8.86 7.80
N SER A 88 0.29 7.65 7.42
CA SER A 88 -0.48 6.41 7.57
C SER A 88 0.40 5.22 8.02
N SER A 89 -0.12 4.00 7.89
CA SER A 89 0.56 2.74 8.20
C SER A 89 0.00 1.58 7.37
N CYS A 90 0.62 0.41 7.48
CA CYS A 90 0.20 -0.85 6.88
C CYS A 90 -1.25 -1.24 7.22
N LEU A 91 -1.84 -0.70 8.31
CA LEU A 91 -3.25 -0.89 8.65
C LEU A 91 -4.24 -0.23 7.66
N GLU A 92 -3.76 0.64 6.78
CA GLU A 92 -4.54 1.16 5.65
C GLU A 92 -5.05 0.02 4.75
N TRP A 93 -4.27 -1.06 4.63
CA TRP A 93 -4.55 -2.19 3.73
C TRP A 93 -5.48 -3.26 4.29
N ARG A 94 -6.02 -3.07 5.50
CA ARG A 94 -6.82 -4.08 6.23
C ARG A 94 -7.99 -4.71 5.48
N TYR A 95 -8.55 -4.03 4.47
CA TYR A 95 -9.65 -4.55 3.68
C TYR A 95 -9.19 -5.26 2.40
N THR A 96 -8.17 -4.73 1.71
CA THR A 96 -7.67 -5.32 0.44
C THR A 96 -6.62 -6.40 0.66
N PHE A 97 -5.72 -6.26 1.64
CA PHE A 97 -4.70 -7.25 1.98
C PHE A 97 -5.24 -8.69 2.13
N PRO A 98 -6.29 -8.96 2.94
CA PRO A 98 -6.81 -10.32 3.08
C PRO A 98 -7.38 -10.88 1.76
N LEU A 99 -7.96 -10.03 0.90
CA LEU A 99 -8.49 -10.48 -0.40
C LEU A 99 -7.37 -10.92 -1.35
N LEU A 100 -6.22 -10.25 -1.32
CA LEU A 100 -5.06 -10.63 -2.12
C LEU A 100 -4.43 -11.94 -1.64
N GLU A 101 -4.30 -12.11 -0.32
CA GLU A 101 -3.82 -13.38 0.26
C GLU A 101 -4.79 -14.54 0.03
N GLU A 102 -6.10 -14.33 0.19
CA GLU A 102 -7.14 -15.36 -0.07
C GLU A 102 -7.14 -15.80 -1.54
N ALA A 103 -6.76 -14.91 -2.45
CA ALA A 103 -6.59 -15.19 -3.87
C ALA A 103 -5.25 -15.88 -4.20
N GLY A 104 -4.38 -16.11 -3.22
CA GLY A 104 -3.13 -16.85 -3.37
C GLY A 104 -1.92 -16.00 -3.73
N LEU A 105 -1.95 -14.68 -3.54
CA LEU A 105 -0.78 -13.82 -3.72
C LEU A 105 0.08 -13.75 -2.45
N GLU A 106 1.39 -13.97 -2.60
CA GLU A 106 2.37 -13.62 -1.57
C GLU A 106 2.39 -12.10 -1.38
N THR A 107 1.72 -11.62 -0.32
CA THR A 107 1.46 -10.19 -0.11
C THR A 107 2.14 -9.67 1.15
N TRP A 108 2.93 -8.62 1.01
CA TRP A 108 3.56 -7.87 2.09
C TRP A 108 2.89 -6.51 2.25
N ALA A 109 2.67 -6.05 3.48
CA ALA A 109 2.34 -4.64 3.74
C ALA A 109 3.45 -4.01 4.58
N VAL A 110 4.10 -2.97 4.05
CA VAL A 110 5.32 -2.40 4.64
C VAL A 110 5.06 -0.96 5.07
N ASP A 111 5.56 -0.61 6.26
CA ASP A 111 5.55 0.79 6.70
C ASP A 111 6.71 1.57 6.07
N VAL A 112 6.39 2.74 5.51
CA VAL A 112 7.36 3.66 4.93
C VAL A 112 8.15 4.31 6.07
N LEU A 113 9.48 4.36 5.94
CA LEU A 113 10.40 4.91 6.95
C LEU A 113 9.90 6.25 7.51
N GLY A 114 9.81 6.36 8.83
CA GLY A 114 9.31 7.56 9.53
C GLY A 114 7.82 7.54 9.86
N TRP A 115 7.05 6.62 9.28
CA TRP A 115 5.64 6.39 9.59
C TRP A 115 5.38 4.93 10.01
N GLY A 116 4.11 4.61 10.26
CA GLY A 116 3.71 3.34 10.82
C GLY A 116 4.35 2.99 12.16
N PHE A 117 4.65 1.71 12.34
CA PHE A 117 4.97 1.13 13.65
C PHE A 117 6.45 0.73 13.78
N SER A 118 7.33 1.24 12.93
CA SER A 118 8.76 0.86 12.91
C SER A 118 9.49 1.45 14.10
N ASP A 119 10.41 0.71 14.72
CA ASP A 119 11.29 1.26 15.76
C ASP A 119 12.46 2.01 15.13
N LEU A 120 12.48 3.32 15.30
CA LEU A 120 13.59 4.12 14.80
C LEU A 120 14.71 4.22 15.84
N GLU A 121 14.40 4.04 17.13
CA GLU A 121 15.25 4.28 18.30
C GLU A 121 15.84 5.70 18.33
N ARG A 122 16.77 5.99 17.41
CA ARG A 122 17.27 7.30 17.03
C ARG A 122 16.71 7.71 15.66
N LEU A 123 16.16 8.90 15.52
CA LEU A 123 15.59 9.35 14.24
C LEU A 123 16.66 9.38 13.10
N PRO A 124 16.50 8.60 12.01
CA PRO A 124 17.27 8.78 10.78
C PRO A 124 16.78 10.00 9.98
N SER A 125 17.53 10.42 8.96
CA SER A 125 16.91 11.25 7.93
C SER A 125 15.69 10.52 7.35
N CYS A 126 14.61 11.26 7.17
CA CYS A 126 13.34 10.81 6.61
C CYS A 126 13.06 11.52 5.28
N ASP A 127 14.11 11.94 4.58
CA ASP A 127 14.04 12.43 3.20
C ASP A 127 13.71 11.29 2.21
N VAL A 128 13.48 11.68 0.95
CA VAL A 128 13.15 10.75 -0.15
C VAL A 128 14.23 9.67 -0.33
N ALA A 129 15.52 10.05 -0.28
CA ALA A 129 16.61 9.11 -0.50
C ALA A 129 16.70 8.06 0.61
N SER A 130 16.45 8.46 1.85
CA SER A 130 16.45 7.61 3.03
C SER A 130 15.26 6.64 3.02
N LYS A 131 14.07 7.12 2.65
CA LYS A 131 12.89 6.26 2.46
C LYS A 131 13.12 5.22 1.37
N ARG A 132 13.75 5.61 0.25
CA ARG A 132 14.10 4.70 -0.85
C ARG A 132 15.13 3.66 -0.42
N ASP A 133 16.25 4.07 0.18
CA ASP A 133 17.29 3.14 0.64
C ASP A 133 16.72 2.16 1.65
N HIS A 134 15.92 2.61 2.62
CA HIS A 134 15.29 1.72 3.59
C HIS A 134 14.42 0.64 2.95
N LEU A 135 13.58 1.01 1.97
CA LEU A 135 12.77 0.05 1.21
C LEU A 135 13.67 -0.93 0.43
N TYR A 136 14.76 -0.44 -0.16
CA TYR A 136 15.73 -1.29 -0.88
C TYR A 136 16.41 -2.28 0.05
N GLN A 137 16.80 -1.87 1.26
CA GLN A 137 17.43 -2.76 2.24
C GLN A 137 16.46 -3.82 2.75
N LEU A 138 15.18 -3.48 2.95
CA LEU A 138 14.14 -4.46 3.27
C LEU A 138 13.99 -5.48 2.14
N TRP A 139 13.85 -5.00 0.90
CA TRP A 139 13.76 -5.85 -0.28
C TRP A 139 14.98 -6.78 -0.39
N LYS A 140 16.20 -6.24 -0.28
CA LYS A 140 17.47 -6.98 -0.34
C LYS A 140 17.64 -7.98 0.80
N SER A 141 17.03 -7.74 1.95
CA SER A 141 17.16 -8.63 3.13
C SER A 141 16.15 -9.77 3.12
N TYR A 142 14.93 -9.51 2.66
CA TYR A 142 13.81 -10.43 2.86
C TYR A 142 13.13 -10.93 1.60
N ILE A 143 13.15 -10.15 0.51
CA ILE A 143 12.39 -10.46 -0.71
C ILE A 143 13.32 -10.95 -1.83
N ARG A 144 14.38 -10.20 -2.17
CA ARG A 144 15.48 -10.57 -3.09
C ARG A 144 15.07 -11.04 -4.49
N ARG A 145 13.90 -10.61 -4.96
CA ARG A 145 13.38 -10.88 -6.31
C ARG A 145 12.44 -9.78 -6.74
N PRO A 146 12.17 -9.61 -8.05
CA PRO A 146 11.24 -8.60 -8.53
C PRO A 146 9.88 -8.66 -7.81
N ILE A 147 9.31 -7.49 -7.55
CA ILE A 147 8.02 -7.36 -6.84
C ILE A 147 7.00 -6.64 -7.72
N ILE A 148 5.72 -6.87 -7.43
CA ILE A 148 4.64 -5.98 -7.86
C ILE A 148 4.46 -4.94 -6.76
N LEU A 149 4.90 -3.71 -7.03
CA LEU A 149 4.88 -2.64 -6.03
C LEU A 149 3.61 -1.80 -6.17
N ILE A 150 2.85 -1.71 -5.07
CA ILE A 150 1.56 -1.03 -5.03
C ILE A 150 1.61 0.12 -4.05
N GLY A 151 1.21 1.32 -4.49
CA GLY A 151 1.21 2.52 -3.66
C GLY A 151 0.00 3.41 -3.93
N PRO A 152 -0.78 3.79 -2.90
CA PRO A 152 -1.85 4.77 -3.00
C PRO A 152 -1.33 6.17 -2.67
N SER A 153 -1.91 7.22 -3.27
CA SER A 153 -1.64 8.61 -2.90
C SER A 153 -0.13 8.93 -2.90
N LEU A 154 0.45 9.39 -1.78
CA LEU A 154 1.91 9.59 -1.66
C LEU A 154 2.72 8.29 -1.83
N GLY A 155 2.18 7.14 -1.43
CA GLY A 155 2.78 5.83 -1.65
C GLY A 155 3.03 5.54 -3.14
N ALA A 156 2.23 6.10 -4.04
CA ALA A 156 2.47 6.04 -5.48
C ALA A 156 3.75 6.78 -5.89
N ALA A 157 4.05 7.93 -5.25
CA ALA A 157 5.29 8.65 -5.49
C ALA A 157 6.51 7.89 -4.94
N VAL A 158 6.37 7.26 -3.76
CA VAL A 158 7.38 6.33 -3.22
C VAL A 158 7.64 5.19 -4.21
N ALA A 159 6.57 4.60 -4.79
CA ALA A 159 6.67 3.49 -5.72
C ALA A 159 7.35 3.88 -7.04
N ILE A 160 7.03 5.05 -7.62
CA ILE A 160 7.69 5.58 -8.82
C ILE A 160 9.18 5.84 -8.54
N ASP A 161 9.50 6.53 -7.45
CA ASP A 161 10.89 6.81 -7.08
C ASP A 161 11.69 5.51 -6.91
N PHE A 162 11.11 4.51 -6.24
CA PHE A 162 11.74 3.21 -6.06
C PHE A 162 11.96 2.48 -7.39
N ALA A 163 10.94 2.39 -8.24
CA ALA A 163 11.01 1.67 -9.52
C ALA A 163 11.97 2.30 -10.53
N VAL A 164 12.15 3.62 -10.50
CA VAL A 164 13.10 4.33 -11.38
C VAL A 164 14.54 4.14 -10.92
N ASN A 165 14.79 4.10 -9.62
CA ASN A 165 16.14 3.98 -9.05
C ASN A 165 16.59 2.53 -8.83
N HIS A 166 15.65 1.59 -8.67
CA HIS A 166 15.86 0.16 -8.49
C HIS A 166 14.98 -0.66 -9.46
N PRO A 167 15.11 -0.47 -10.78
CA PRO A 167 14.26 -1.13 -11.76
C PRO A 167 14.36 -2.66 -11.73
N GLU A 168 15.48 -3.21 -11.25
CA GLU A 168 15.70 -4.65 -11.04
C GLU A 168 14.81 -5.25 -9.94
N ALA A 169 14.36 -4.42 -8.99
CA ALA A 169 13.56 -4.85 -7.85
C ALA A 169 12.06 -4.84 -8.15
N VAL A 170 11.62 -4.23 -9.26
CA VAL A 170 10.19 -4.01 -9.56
C VAL A 170 9.83 -4.57 -10.93
N GLU A 171 8.92 -5.54 -10.94
CA GLU A 171 8.37 -6.11 -12.17
C GLU A 171 7.22 -5.26 -12.72
N LYS A 172 6.27 -4.89 -11.86
CA LYS A 172 5.07 -4.11 -12.21
C LYS A 172 4.76 -3.06 -11.15
N LEU A 173 4.04 -2.02 -11.56
CA LEU A 173 3.54 -0.97 -10.67
C LEU A 173 2.02 -0.94 -10.64
N VAL A 174 1.45 -0.73 -9.46
CA VAL A 174 0.04 -0.36 -9.30
C VAL A 174 -0.03 0.94 -8.51
N LEU A 175 -0.57 1.98 -9.13
CA LEU A 175 -0.68 3.32 -8.56
C LEU A 175 -2.16 3.62 -8.33
N ILE A 176 -2.54 3.92 -7.09
CA ILE A 176 -3.93 4.17 -6.70
C ILE A 176 -4.06 5.65 -6.32
N ASP A 177 -4.93 6.41 -6.98
CA ASP A 177 -5.21 7.83 -6.67
C ASP A 177 -3.93 8.64 -6.43
N ALA A 178 -3.01 8.54 -7.39
CA ALA A 178 -1.59 8.83 -7.23
C ALA A 178 -1.29 10.33 -7.01
N SER A 179 -0.59 10.65 -5.91
CA SER A 179 -0.10 12.00 -5.61
C SER A 179 1.33 12.20 -6.12
N VAL A 180 1.51 12.34 -7.43
CA VAL A 180 2.83 12.32 -8.10
C VAL A 180 3.24 13.65 -8.75
N TYR A 181 2.31 14.61 -8.78
CA TYR A 181 2.49 15.96 -9.34
C TYR A 181 2.55 17.05 -8.28
N ALA A 182 2.76 16.70 -7.01
CA ALA A 182 2.90 17.67 -5.94
C ALA A 182 3.99 18.69 -6.34
N GLU A 183 3.60 19.97 -6.40
CA GLU A 183 4.56 21.05 -6.59
C GLU A 183 5.47 21.11 -5.37
N ASP A 184 6.75 21.38 -5.64
CA ASP A 184 7.83 21.50 -4.66
C ASP A 184 7.33 22.14 -3.35
N THR A 185 7.43 21.41 -2.23
CA THR A 185 7.11 21.98 -0.90
C THR A 185 8.16 23.03 -0.49
N GLY A 186 9.02 23.49 -1.39
CA GLY A 186 10.07 24.48 -1.23
C GLY A 186 9.70 25.78 -0.47
N ASN A 187 8.42 26.08 -0.26
CA ASN A 187 7.98 27.11 0.69
C ASN A 187 7.78 26.59 2.14
N LEU A 188 7.28 25.36 2.32
CA LEU A 188 7.23 24.68 3.63
C LEU A 188 8.65 24.34 4.13
N ALA A 189 9.56 23.97 3.24
CA ALA A 189 10.97 23.69 3.58
C ALA A 189 11.73 24.91 4.12
N LYS A 190 11.21 26.13 3.89
CA LYS A 190 11.76 27.39 4.40
C LYS A 190 11.07 27.87 5.68
N LEU A 191 10.08 27.14 6.19
CA LEU A 191 9.38 27.54 7.40
C LEU A 191 10.30 27.47 8.63
N PRO A 192 10.21 28.46 9.54
CA PRO A 192 10.80 28.33 10.86
C PRO A 192 10.40 27.02 11.52
N ARG A 193 11.35 26.34 12.17
CA ARG A 193 11.15 25.04 12.81
C ARG A 193 9.88 24.99 13.68
N ALA A 194 9.64 26.02 14.50
CA ALA A 194 8.45 26.07 15.35
C ALA A 194 7.12 26.01 14.58
N ILE A 195 7.04 26.63 13.39
CA ILE A 195 5.84 26.63 12.55
C ILE A 195 5.66 25.25 11.89
N ALA A 196 6.75 24.63 11.44
CA ALA A 196 6.69 23.27 10.87
C ALA A 196 6.17 22.26 11.90
N TYR A 197 6.68 22.31 13.14
CA TYR A 197 6.18 21.45 14.21
C TYR A 197 4.73 21.76 14.59
N ALA A 198 4.33 23.03 14.64
CA ALA A 198 2.93 23.39 14.89
C ALA A 198 1.99 22.83 13.80
N GLY A 199 2.38 22.93 12.53
CA GLY A 199 1.63 22.36 11.41
C GLY A 199 1.52 20.85 11.47
N VAL A 200 2.62 20.15 11.75
CA VAL A 200 2.63 18.69 11.92
C VAL A 200 1.81 18.26 13.13
N TYR A 201 1.89 19.00 14.25
CA TYR A 201 1.08 18.70 15.44
C TYR A 201 -0.43 18.75 15.13
N LEU A 202 -0.88 19.67 14.28
CA LEU A 202 -2.28 19.74 13.85
C LEU A 202 -2.74 18.49 13.09
N LEU A 203 -1.85 17.77 12.40
CA LEU A 203 -2.19 16.52 11.70
C LEU A 203 -2.61 15.40 12.67
N LYS A 204 -2.24 15.47 13.95
CA LYS A 204 -2.73 14.53 14.99
C LYS A 204 -4.18 14.79 15.41
N SER A 205 -4.70 15.98 15.11
CA SER A 205 -5.96 16.45 15.66
C SER A 205 -7.14 15.66 15.11
N THR A 206 -8.05 15.29 16.01
CA THR A 206 -9.30 14.60 15.66
C THR A 206 -10.14 15.39 14.66
N PRO A 207 -10.37 16.72 14.82
CA PRO A 207 -11.15 17.48 13.87
C PRO A 207 -10.57 17.45 12.44
N LEU A 208 -9.26 17.64 12.29
CA LEU A 208 -8.62 17.66 10.98
C LEU A 208 -8.69 16.29 10.30
N ARG A 209 -8.45 15.20 11.03
CA ARG A 209 -8.50 13.86 10.46
C ARG A 209 -9.94 13.41 10.14
N LEU A 210 -10.94 13.81 10.93
CA LEU A 210 -12.34 13.59 10.57
C LEU A 210 -12.72 14.38 9.32
N TYR A 211 -12.24 15.62 9.19
CA TYR A 211 -12.43 16.41 7.97
C TYR A 211 -11.74 15.76 6.76
N ALA A 212 -10.51 15.27 6.92
CA ALA A 212 -9.81 14.53 5.88
C ALA A 212 -10.58 13.28 5.43
N ASN A 213 -11.23 12.55 6.36
CA ASN A 213 -12.09 11.43 6.00
C ASN A 213 -13.30 11.88 5.15
N LEU A 214 -13.91 13.03 5.44
CA LEU A 214 -15.02 13.55 4.62
C LEU A 214 -14.59 13.86 3.18
N LEU A 215 -13.32 14.19 2.96
CA LEU A 215 -12.76 14.40 1.62
C LEU A 215 -12.28 13.10 0.96
N ALA A 216 -11.77 12.16 1.76
CA ALA A 216 -11.17 10.92 1.25
C ALA A 216 -12.20 9.87 0.83
N PHE A 217 -13.39 9.87 1.45
CA PHE A 217 -14.44 8.88 1.19
C PHE A 217 -15.62 9.52 0.48
N ASN A 218 -16.24 8.81 -0.47
CA ASN A 218 -17.47 9.24 -1.10
C ASN A 218 -18.64 9.23 -0.10
N SER A 219 -18.71 8.20 0.75
CA SER A 219 -19.68 8.14 1.85
C SER A 219 -19.20 7.21 2.96
N LEU A 220 -19.01 7.76 4.16
CA LEU A 220 -18.59 6.99 5.33
C LEU A 220 -19.48 7.29 6.55
N PRO A 221 -20.16 6.28 7.13
CA PRO A 221 -20.91 6.46 8.38
C PRO A 221 -20.02 7.03 9.49
N LEU A 222 -20.57 7.92 10.34
CA LEU A 222 -19.81 8.65 11.35
C LEU A 222 -19.03 7.73 12.30
N ASN A 223 -19.64 6.64 12.75
CA ASN A 223 -18.99 5.65 13.62
C ASN A 223 -17.78 4.98 12.93
N THR A 224 -17.91 4.64 11.65
CA THR A 224 -16.82 4.09 10.83
C THR A 224 -15.75 5.15 10.59
N SER A 225 -16.13 6.42 10.38
CA SER A 225 -15.18 7.53 10.23
C SER A 225 -14.36 7.77 11.49
N ILE A 226 -14.99 7.74 12.67
CA ILE A 226 -14.29 7.85 13.96
C ILE A 226 -13.30 6.69 14.14
N ASP A 227 -13.72 5.47 13.83
CA ASP A 227 -12.86 4.31 13.99
C ASP A 227 -11.71 4.30 12.97
N TRP A 228 -11.97 4.68 11.71
CA TRP A 228 -10.95 4.91 10.68
C TRP A 228 -9.91 5.94 11.14
N MET A 229 -10.38 7.07 11.66
CA MET A 229 -9.51 8.10 12.24
C MET A 229 -8.67 7.54 13.38
N ASN A 230 -9.24 6.75 14.30
CA ASN A 230 -8.50 6.14 15.40
C ASN A 230 -7.41 5.19 14.90
N VAL A 231 -7.71 4.32 13.93
CA VAL A 231 -6.72 3.44 13.29
C VAL A 231 -5.58 4.26 12.69
N GLY A 232 -5.91 5.29 11.90
CA GLY A 232 -4.92 6.14 11.27
C GLY A 232 -4.05 6.93 12.26
N ARG A 233 -4.54 7.18 13.49
CA ARG A 233 -3.82 7.94 14.53
C ARG A 233 -2.88 7.09 15.38
N LEU A 234 -2.97 5.76 15.36
CA LEU A 234 -2.15 4.91 16.21
C LEU A 234 -0.66 5.18 16.05
N HIS A 235 -0.20 5.37 14.81
CA HIS A 235 1.22 5.65 14.55
C HIS A 235 1.68 7.05 15.03
N CYS A 236 0.76 8.00 15.23
CA CYS A 236 1.08 9.33 15.74
C CYS A 236 1.52 9.32 17.22
N LEU A 237 1.29 8.21 17.91
CA LEU A 237 1.62 8.00 19.31
C LEU A 237 3.09 7.62 19.52
N TYR A 238 3.83 7.34 18.44
CA TYR A 238 5.26 7.07 18.54
C TYR A 238 6.06 8.36 18.73
N PRO A 239 7.14 8.32 19.53
CA PRO A 239 7.87 9.52 19.95
C PRO A 239 8.55 10.26 18.78
N TRP A 240 8.90 9.55 17.71
CA TRP A 240 9.56 10.12 16.53
C TRP A 240 8.61 10.61 15.44
N TRP A 241 7.30 10.38 15.53
CA TRP A 241 6.38 10.68 14.42
C TRP A 241 6.42 12.16 14.01
N GLU A 242 6.51 13.08 14.99
CA GLU A 242 6.54 14.52 14.72
C GLU A 242 7.84 14.89 14.02
N ASP A 243 8.98 14.48 14.58
CA ASP A 243 10.28 14.79 14.02
C ASP A 243 10.48 14.15 12.63
N ALA A 244 10.01 12.93 12.42
CA ALA A 244 10.07 12.24 11.13
C ALA A 244 9.23 12.96 10.07
N THR A 245 8.02 13.39 10.43
CA THR A 245 7.12 14.09 9.51
C THR A 245 7.65 15.49 9.21
N VAL A 246 8.15 16.23 10.20
CA VAL A 246 8.79 17.53 9.98
C VAL A 246 10.04 17.38 9.12
N ASN A 247 10.89 16.38 9.36
CA ASN A 247 12.08 16.13 8.55
C ASN A 247 11.72 15.84 7.08
N PHE A 248 10.70 15.00 6.84
CA PHE A 248 10.19 14.74 5.50
C PHE A 248 9.66 16.02 4.81
N MET A 249 8.87 16.82 5.50
CA MET A 249 8.33 18.07 4.94
C MET A 249 9.42 19.11 4.65
N ASN A 250 10.39 19.25 5.56
CA ASN A 250 11.47 20.22 5.43
C ASN A 250 12.49 19.87 4.34
N THR A 251 12.52 18.61 3.90
CA THR A 251 13.41 18.14 2.83
C THR A 251 12.75 18.18 1.45
N GLY A 252 11.58 18.82 1.33
CA GLY A 252 10.90 19.03 0.04
C GLY A 252 9.80 18.02 -0.29
N GLY A 253 9.60 17.00 0.55
CA GLY A 253 8.68 15.91 0.27
C GLY A 253 9.03 15.13 -1.00
N TYR A 254 8.04 14.47 -1.61
CA TYR A 254 8.22 13.79 -2.88
C TYR A 254 7.90 14.72 -4.07
N ASN A 255 8.85 14.86 -4.99
CA ASN A 255 8.63 15.40 -6.32
C ASN A 255 9.17 14.42 -7.37
N VAL A 256 8.28 13.59 -7.91
CA VAL A 256 8.63 12.52 -8.87
C VAL A 256 8.14 12.82 -10.29
N SER A 257 7.60 14.02 -10.54
CA SER A 257 7.03 14.41 -11.83
C SER A 257 8.00 14.20 -13.00
N ALA A 258 9.27 14.55 -12.83
CA ALA A 258 10.33 14.35 -13.81
C ALA A 258 10.76 12.87 -13.97
N GLN A 259 10.38 12.00 -13.04
CA GLN A 259 10.68 10.57 -13.05
C GLN A 259 9.60 9.75 -13.76
N ILE A 260 8.37 10.24 -13.88
CA ILE A 260 7.23 9.50 -14.45
C ILE A 260 7.56 8.91 -15.83
N LYS A 261 8.15 9.71 -16.73
CA LYS A 261 8.53 9.26 -18.08
C LYS A 261 9.69 8.25 -18.11
N LYS A 262 10.36 8.03 -16.98
CA LYS A 262 11.49 7.09 -16.84
C LYS A 262 11.05 5.73 -16.31
N VAL A 263 9.80 5.59 -15.86
CA VAL A 263 9.23 4.31 -15.43
C VAL A 263 9.22 3.35 -16.61
N LYS A 264 9.81 2.16 -16.41
CA LYS A 264 9.91 1.11 -17.46
C LYS A 264 8.90 -0.01 -17.26
N GLN A 265 8.38 -0.14 -16.05
CA GLN A 265 7.46 -1.19 -15.65
C GLN A 265 6.07 -0.95 -16.23
N LYS A 266 5.42 -2.03 -16.66
CA LYS A 266 3.99 -1.99 -16.95
C LYS A 266 3.26 -1.51 -15.70
N THR A 267 2.41 -0.50 -15.87
CA THR A 267 1.76 0.19 -14.76
C THR A 267 0.24 0.11 -14.85
N LEU A 268 -0.42 -0.29 -13.77
CA LEU A 268 -1.86 -0.13 -13.60
C LEU A 268 -2.13 1.12 -12.78
N ILE A 269 -2.96 2.02 -13.31
CA ILE A 269 -3.50 3.17 -12.59
C ILE A 269 -4.92 2.83 -12.19
N ILE A 270 -5.20 2.87 -10.89
CA ILE A 270 -6.55 2.76 -10.32
C ILE A 270 -6.94 4.14 -9.78
N TRP A 271 -8.15 4.60 -10.03
CA TRP A 271 -8.58 5.93 -9.59
C TRP A 271 -10.05 5.96 -9.17
N GLY A 272 -10.38 6.57 -8.03
CA GLY A 272 -11.76 6.81 -7.61
C GLY A 272 -12.37 8.01 -8.34
N GLU A 273 -13.49 7.81 -9.04
CA GLU A 273 -14.08 8.87 -9.88
C GLU A 273 -14.48 10.13 -9.10
N ASP A 274 -14.79 9.97 -7.81
CA ASP A 274 -15.28 11.02 -6.91
C ASP A 274 -14.19 11.56 -5.96
N ASP A 275 -12.91 11.28 -6.23
CA ASP A 275 -11.79 11.79 -5.43
C ASP A 275 -11.83 13.33 -5.29
N GLN A 276 -12.08 13.80 -4.05
CA GLN A 276 -12.12 15.23 -3.69
C GLN A 276 -10.77 15.77 -3.22
N ILE A 277 -9.76 14.90 -3.06
CA ILE A 277 -8.40 15.26 -2.65
C ILE A 277 -7.55 15.52 -3.88
N ILE A 278 -7.60 14.63 -4.88
CA ILE A 278 -6.81 14.73 -6.09
C ILE A 278 -7.72 14.65 -7.32
N SER A 279 -7.60 15.65 -8.21
CA SER A 279 -8.43 15.69 -9.41
C SER A 279 -8.16 14.49 -10.32
N ASN A 280 -9.22 13.79 -10.72
CA ASN A 280 -9.20 12.69 -11.70
C ASN A 280 -8.54 13.06 -13.05
N LYS A 281 -8.43 14.36 -13.39
CA LYS A 281 -7.68 14.85 -14.55
C LYS A 281 -6.20 14.44 -14.50
N LEU A 282 -5.64 14.33 -13.29
CA LEU A 282 -4.27 13.89 -13.07
C LEU A 282 -4.09 12.40 -13.38
N ALA A 283 -5.14 11.58 -13.26
CA ALA A 283 -5.11 10.18 -13.68
C ALA A 283 -4.86 10.05 -15.20
N VAL A 284 -5.58 10.85 -15.99
CA VAL A 284 -5.43 10.88 -17.46
C VAL A 284 -4.05 11.42 -17.84
N ARG A 285 -3.59 12.48 -17.16
CA ARG A 285 -2.24 13.01 -17.37
C ARG A 285 -1.17 11.96 -17.08
N LEU A 286 -1.29 11.26 -15.95
CA LEU A 286 -0.36 10.20 -15.54
C LEU A 286 -0.32 9.07 -16.56
N HIS A 287 -1.48 8.62 -17.03
CA HIS A 287 -1.60 7.63 -18.08
C HIS A 287 -0.88 8.05 -19.37
N CYS A 288 -1.02 9.32 -19.78
CA CYS A 288 -0.35 9.84 -20.98
C CYS A 288 1.17 10.02 -20.83
N GLU A 289 1.67 10.23 -19.61
CA GLU A 289 3.10 10.44 -19.35
C GLU A 289 3.87 9.13 -19.07
N LEU A 290 3.18 8.08 -18.59
CA LEU A 290 3.78 6.76 -18.39
C LEU A 290 3.95 6.01 -19.73
N PRO A 291 5.10 5.35 -19.99
CA PRO A 291 5.35 4.67 -21.27
C PRO A 291 4.46 3.44 -21.54
N ASP A 292 4.12 2.67 -20.52
CA ASP A 292 3.27 1.48 -20.60
C ASP A 292 2.32 1.47 -19.39
N ALA A 293 1.15 2.07 -19.57
CA ALA A 293 0.14 2.18 -18.53
C ALA A 293 -1.25 1.77 -19.02
N VAL A 294 -2.02 1.19 -18.10
CA VAL A 294 -3.46 0.98 -18.25
C VAL A 294 -4.17 1.71 -17.12
N ILE A 295 -5.25 2.43 -17.45
CA ILE A 295 -6.07 3.14 -16.46
C ILE A 295 -7.39 2.41 -16.23
N ARG A 296 -7.81 2.36 -14.97
CA ARG A 296 -9.09 1.80 -14.50
C ARG A 296 -9.70 2.75 -13.47
N GLN A 297 -10.86 3.31 -13.80
CA GLN A 297 -11.61 4.17 -12.90
C GLN A 297 -12.65 3.34 -12.15
N ILE A 298 -12.87 3.68 -10.87
CA ILE A 298 -13.85 3.03 -10.01
C ILE A 298 -14.97 4.05 -9.72
N PRO A 299 -16.20 3.80 -10.20
CA PRO A 299 -17.32 4.69 -9.95
C PRO A 299 -17.76 4.68 -8.48
N ASP A 300 -18.41 5.76 -8.06
CA ASP A 300 -18.93 5.94 -6.70
C ASP A 300 -17.86 5.73 -5.62
N CYS A 301 -16.65 6.24 -5.85
CA CYS A 301 -15.46 5.97 -5.04
C CYS A 301 -14.58 7.22 -4.90
N GLY A 302 -14.20 7.53 -3.66
CA GLY A 302 -13.29 8.62 -3.31
C GLY A 302 -11.81 8.23 -3.41
N HIS A 303 -10.98 8.97 -2.68
CA HIS A 303 -9.50 8.92 -2.71
C HIS A 303 -8.87 7.60 -2.26
N LEU A 304 -9.60 6.74 -1.54
CA LEU A 304 -9.06 5.47 -1.02
C LEU A 304 -9.80 4.25 -1.58
N PRO A 305 -9.72 3.93 -2.89
CA PRO A 305 -10.46 2.80 -3.45
C PRO A 305 -10.11 1.44 -2.84
N HIS A 306 -8.87 1.22 -2.42
CA HIS A 306 -8.42 0.00 -1.74
C HIS A 306 -9.04 -0.18 -0.35
N VAL A 307 -9.74 0.84 0.14
CA VAL A 307 -10.49 0.81 1.39
C VAL A 307 -11.98 0.79 1.11
N GLU A 308 -12.46 1.67 0.24
CA GLU A 308 -13.88 1.90 0.01
C GLU A 308 -14.50 0.84 -0.92
N LYS A 309 -13.74 0.36 -1.90
CA LYS A 309 -14.15 -0.67 -2.87
C LYS A 309 -13.09 -1.80 -2.97
N PRO A 310 -12.74 -2.46 -1.84
CA PRO A 310 -11.60 -3.36 -1.76
C PRO A 310 -11.72 -4.57 -2.70
N ASN A 311 -12.94 -5.10 -2.91
CA ASN A 311 -13.17 -6.19 -3.86
C ASN A 311 -12.89 -5.79 -5.31
N SER A 312 -13.26 -4.56 -5.70
CA SER A 312 -13.00 -4.03 -7.05
C SER A 312 -11.51 -3.84 -7.26
N VAL A 313 -10.81 -3.26 -6.28
CA VAL A 313 -9.35 -3.07 -6.33
C VAL A 313 -8.62 -4.40 -6.36
N ALA A 314 -8.96 -5.34 -5.47
CA ALA A 314 -8.35 -6.66 -5.44
C ALA A 314 -8.52 -7.40 -6.78
N LYS A 315 -9.71 -7.34 -7.38
CA LYS A 315 -9.96 -7.91 -8.71
C LYS A 315 -9.07 -7.29 -9.78
N LEU A 316 -8.98 -5.95 -9.84
CA LEU A 316 -8.13 -5.26 -10.81
C LEU A 316 -6.65 -5.62 -10.65
N ILE A 317 -6.18 -5.73 -9.40
CA ILE A 317 -4.81 -6.19 -9.10
C ILE A 317 -4.63 -7.63 -9.61
N LEU A 318 -5.53 -8.54 -9.27
CA LEU A 318 -5.43 -9.96 -9.67
C LEU A 318 -5.42 -10.13 -11.19
N ASP A 319 -6.31 -9.44 -11.89
CA ASP A 319 -6.36 -9.46 -13.36
C ASP A 319 -5.03 -8.97 -13.94
N PHE A 320 -4.48 -7.89 -13.40
CA PHE A 320 -3.22 -7.31 -13.85
C PHE A 320 -1.98 -8.17 -13.53
N VAL A 321 -2.00 -8.88 -12.40
CA VAL A 321 -0.96 -9.86 -12.05
C VAL A 321 -1.02 -11.06 -13.01
N GLY A 322 -2.21 -11.62 -13.24
CA GLY A 322 -2.42 -12.82 -14.07
C GLY A 322 -2.18 -12.66 -15.57
N GLU A 323 -2.13 -11.43 -16.10
CA GLU A 323 -1.82 -11.16 -17.51
C GLU A 323 -0.43 -11.68 -17.97
N VAL A 324 0.50 -11.99 -17.05
CA VAL A 324 1.83 -12.54 -17.37
C VAL A 324 1.77 -14.05 -17.62
N SER A 325 1.07 -14.81 -16.78
CA SER A 325 1.01 -16.27 -16.88
C SER A 325 0.45 -16.75 -18.23
N ASN A 326 -0.46 -15.96 -18.83
CA ASN A 326 -1.05 -16.30 -20.13
C ASN A 326 -0.13 -15.96 -21.33
N LYS A 327 0.77 -14.98 -21.23
CA LYS A 327 1.68 -14.63 -22.34
C LYS A 327 2.85 -15.62 -22.45
N GLU A 328 3.39 -16.07 -21.32
CA GLU A 328 4.43 -17.11 -21.33
C GLU A 328 3.88 -18.45 -21.81
N ALA A 329 2.69 -18.86 -21.34
CA ALA A 329 2.02 -20.08 -21.82
C ALA A 329 1.71 -20.04 -23.33
N GLN A 330 1.36 -18.88 -23.89
CA GLN A 330 1.11 -18.74 -25.33
C GLN A 330 2.41 -18.76 -26.15
N SER A 331 3.51 -18.21 -25.64
CA SER A 331 4.82 -18.24 -26.32
C SER A 331 5.45 -19.64 -26.38
N VAL A 332 5.22 -20.49 -25.37
CA VAL A 332 5.71 -21.88 -25.35
C VAL A 332 4.87 -22.80 -26.24
N SER A 333 3.61 -22.46 -26.50
CA SER A 333 2.73 -23.22 -27.40
C SER A 333 2.92 -22.97 -28.90
N GLN A 334 3.85 -22.07 -29.27
CA GLN A 334 4.14 -21.71 -30.67
C GLN A 334 5.57 -22.07 -31.13
N VAL A 335 6.31 -22.88 -30.36
CA VAL A 335 7.65 -23.38 -30.74
C VAL A 335 7.61 -24.84 -31.15
#